data_AF-A0A7V9U7C2-F1
#
_entry.id   AF-A0A7V9U7C2-F1
#
_cell.length_a   1.000
_cell.length_b   1.000
_cell.length_c   1.000
_cell.angle_alpha   90.00
_cell.angle_beta   90.00
_cell.angle_gamma   90.00
#
_symmetry.space_group_name_H-M   'P 1'
#
loop_
_entity.id
_entity.type
_entity.pdbx_description
1 polymer ?
#
loop_
_entity_poly.entity_id
_entity_poly.type
_entity_poly.pdbx_seq_one_letter_code
_entity_poly.pdbx_strand_id
1 'polypeptide(L)' 'RDGSYKVVEECSLPYTGLGVVQRIITDLAVLDVTDDGLVLVELAPDVSEDEVRDKTEPELIAALN' A
#
# COMPACT_ATOMS: atom_id res chain seq x y z
N ARG A 1 0.44 -15.19 -8.85
CA ARG A 1 -0.49 -15.99 -8.02
C ARG A 1 0.36 -16.85 -7.09
N ASP A 2 0.97 -16.21 -6.10
CA ASP A 2 2.04 -16.79 -5.26
C ASP A 2 1.89 -16.35 -3.79
N GLY A 3 0.84 -15.56 -3.48
CA GLY A 3 0.55 -15.10 -2.12
C GLY A 3 1.53 -14.04 -1.60
N SER A 4 2.56 -13.70 -2.39
CA SER A 4 3.51 -12.64 -2.05
C SER A 4 2.85 -11.27 -2.13
N TYR A 5 3.10 -10.47 -1.08
CA TYR A 5 2.75 -9.06 -1.05
C TYR A 5 3.45 -8.31 -2.19
N LYS A 6 2.73 -7.38 -2.81
CA LYS A 6 3.30 -6.48 -3.84
C LYS A 6 3.79 -5.17 -3.23
N VAL A 7 3.19 -4.74 -2.14
CA VAL A 7 3.61 -3.61 -1.31
C VAL A 7 4.27 -4.22 -0.09
N VAL A 8 5.58 -4.00 0.03
CA VAL A 8 6.48 -4.67 0.99
C VAL A 8 7.29 -3.63 1.76
N GLU A 9 7.79 -3.99 2.95
CA GLU A 9 8.66 -3.09 3.74
C GLU A 9 10.02 -2.88 3.06
N GLU A 10 10.57 -3.92 2.42
CA GLU A 10 11.85 -3.87 1.72
C GLU A 10 11.74 -4.58 0.37
N CYS A 11 12.12 -3.89 -0.72
CA CYS A 11 12.13 -4.52 -2.04
C CYS A 11 13.34 -5.45 -2.16
N SER A 12 13.08 -6.70 -2.51
CA SER A 12 14.13 -7.68 -2.84
C SER A 12 14.75 -7.47 -4.24
N LEU A 13 14.07 -6.70 -5.09
CA LEU A 13 14.53 -6.38 -6.45
C LEU A 13 15.29 -5.06 -6.47
N PRO A 14 16.21 -4.86 -7.43
CA PRO A 14 16.92 -3.59 -7.59
C PRO A 14 15.95 -2.41 -7.69
N TYR A 15 16.19 -1.39 -6.87
CA TYR A 15 15.38 -0.17 -6.89
C TYR A 15 15.48 0.52 -8.26
N THR A 16 14.33 0.80 -8.87
CA THR A 16 14.24 1.67 -10.05
C THR A 16 14.31 3.15 -9.64
N GLY A 17 13.84 3.47 -8.43
CA GLY A 17 13.98 4.77 -7.78
C GLY A 17 13.71 4.61 -6.28
N LEU A 18 14.47 5.31 -5.45
CA LEU A 18 14.36 5.25 -4.00
C LEU A 18 13.73 6.54 -3.47
N GLY A 19 12.66 6.44 -2.67
CA GLY A 19 12.01 7.60 -2.05
C GLY A 19 11.31 8.56 -3.03
N VAL A 20 11.02 8.11 -4.25
CA VAL A 20 10.42 8.96 -5.30
C VAL A 20 8.93 8.73 -5.50
N VAL A 21 8.38 7.65 -4.92
CA VAL A 21 6.96 7.31 -5.04
C VAL A 21 6.17 8.11 -4.02
N GLN A 22 5.13 8.81 -4.48
CA GLN A 22 4.25 9.64 -3.64
C GLN A 22 2.89 8.99 -3.40
N ARG A 23 2.45 8.13 -4.34
CA ARG A 23 1.16 7.45 -4.29
C ARG A 23 1.23 6.10 -4.97
N ILE A 24 0.57 5.11 -4.38
CA ILE A 24 0.42 3.75 -4.90
C ILE A 24 -1.08 3.55 -5.18
N ILE A 25 -1.42 3.20 -6.41
CA ILE A 25 -2.81 2.90 -6.81
C ILE A 25 -2.86 1.43 -7.19
N THR A 26 -3.73 0.69 -6.52
CA THR A 26 -3.95 -0.73 -6.74
C THR A 26 -5.40 -1.00 -7.16
N ASP A 27 -5.71 -2.26 -7.43
CA ASP A 27 -7.08 -2.74 -7.60
C ASP A 27 -7.90 -2.71 -6.31
N LEU A 28 -7.24 -2.57 -5.15
CA LEU A 28 -7.88 -2.62 -3.84
C LEU A 28 -8.04 -1.24 -3.18
N ALA A 29 -7.06 -0.37 -3.36
CA ALA A 29 -6.97 0.90 -2.65
C ALA A 29 -6.00 1.90 -3.29
N VAL A 30 -6.15 3.16 -2.87
CA VAL A 30 -5.18 4.24 -3.05
C VAL A 30 -4.43 4.46 -1.74
N LEU A 31 -3.10 4.40 -1.79
CA LEU A 31 -2.20 4.64 -0.66
C LEU A 31 -1.30 5.83 -0.95
N ASP A 32 -1.21 6.78 -0.02
CA ASP A 32 -0.21 7.84 -0.06
C ASP A 32 1.07 7.44 0.69
N VAL A 33 2.22 7.76 0.11
CA VAL A 33 3.53 7.55 0.72
C VAL A 33 3.92 8.85 1.42
N THR A 34 4.05 8.78 2.74
CA THR A 34 4.40 9.93 3.60
C THR A 34 5.66 9.62 4.41
N ASP A 35 6.23 10.64 5.04
CA ASP A 35 7.37 10.47 5.95
C ASP A 35 7.02 9.58 7.17
N ASP A 36 5.72 9.49 7.52
CA ASP A 36 5.23 8.69 8.64
C ASP A 36 4.87 7.25 8.23
N GLY A 37 4.79 6.94 6.93
CA GLY A 37 4.42 5.63 6.41
C GLY A 37 3.36 5.67 5.30
N LEU A 38 2.70 4.53 5.08
CA LEU A 38 1.65 4.38 4.07
C LEU A 38 0.28 4.75 4.64
N VAL A 39 -0.35 5.74 4.04
CA VAL A 39 -1.67 6.25 4.43
C VAL A 39 -2.73 5.69 3.50
N LEU A 40 -3.74 5.00 4.03
CA LEU A 40 -4.89 4.53 3.24
C LEU A 40 -5.83 5.70 2.94
N VAL A 41 -5.97 6.09 1.67
CA VAL A 41 -6.74 7.28 1.24
C VAL A 41 -8.12 6.92 0.70
N GLU A 42 -8.21 5.83 -0.06
CA GLU A 42 -9.45 5.43 -0.73
C GLU A 42 -9.49 3.91 -0.85
N LEU A 43 -10.67 3.33 -0.66
CA LEU A 43 -10.96 1.92 -0.93
C LEU A 43 -11.61 1.79 -2.30
N ALA A 44 -11.23 0.76 -3.04
CA ALA A 44 -11.96 0.38 -4.24
C ALA A 44 -13.40 -0.02 -3.87
N PRO A 45 -14.36 0.07 -4.81
CA PRO A 45 -15.73 -0.38 -4.58
C PRO A 45 -15.78 -1.81 -4.05
N ASP A 46 -16.59 -2.02 -3.01
CA ASP A 46 -16.80 -3.32 -2.35
C ASP A 46 -15.56 -3.93 -1.65
N VAL A 47 -14.46 -3.18 -1.50
CA VAL A 47 -13.26 -3.61 -0.74
C VAL A 47 -13.33 -3.06 0.69
N SER A 48 -13.04 -3.92 1.68
CA SER A 48 -12.94 -3.49 3.08
C SER A 48 -11.50 -3.09 3.43
N GLU A 49 -11.35 -2.25 4.46
CA GLU A 49 -10.02 -1.91 4.99
C GLU A 49 -9.24 -3.16 5.45
N ASP A 50 -9.92 -4.10 6.11
CA ASP A 50 -9.33 -5.37 6.55
C ASP A 50 -8.74 -6.15 5.37
N GLU A 51 -9.43 -6.19 4.22
CA GLU A 51 -8.92 -6.88 3.03
C GLU A 51 -7.64 -6.23 2.49
N VAL A 52 -7.55 -4.90 2.53
CA VAL A 52 -6.34 -4.18 2.11
C VAL A 52 -5.18 -4.47 3.05
N ARG A 53 -5.43 -4.48 4.36
CA ARG A 53 -4.43 -4.82 5.40
C ARG A 53 -3.95 -6.26 5.26
N ASP A 54 -4.84 -7.20 5.02
CA ASP A 54 -4.50 -8.61 4.79
C ASP A 54 -3.65 -8.83 3.53
N LYS A 55 -3.65 -7.88 2.59
CA LYS A 55 -2.96 -7.94 1.29
C LYS A 55 -1.82 -6.92 1.13
N THR A 56 -1.45 -6.23 2.19
CA THR A 56 -0.36 -5.24 2.21
C THR A 56 0.55 -5.56 3.38
N GLU A 57 1.86 -5.72 3.15
CA GLU A 57 2.78 -6.12 4.22
C GLU A 57 3.04 -4.99 5.22
N PRO A 58 3.34 -3.73 4.81
CA PRO A 58 3.48 -2.65 5.77
C PRO A 58 2.16 -2.30 6.46
N GLU A 59 2.23 -2.00 7.74
CA GLU A 59 1.10 -1.44 8.48
C GLU A 59 0.58 -0.15 7.83
N LEU A 60 -0.73 -0.07 7.64
CA LEU A 60 -1.38 1.10 7.05
C LEU A 60 -1.85 2.06 8.14
N ILE A 61 -1.47 3.32 7.98
CA ILE A 61 -2.06 4.43 8.73
C ILE A 61 -3.47 4.63 8.18
N ALA A 62 -4.47 4.47 9.05
CA ALA A 62 -5.86 4.71 8.67
C ALA A 62 -6.04 6.20 8.35
N ALA A 63 -6.51 6.51 7.14
CA ALA A 63 -7.04 7.83 6.81
C ALA A 63 -8.34 7.70 6.02
N LEU A 64 -9.40 7.35 6.73
CA LEU A 64 -10.76 7.51 6.23
C LEU A 64 -11.45 8.49 7.16
N ASN A 65 -11.67 9.72 6.68
CA ASN A 65 -12.51 10.74 7.33
C ASN A 65 -13.99 10.47 7.02
#